data_AF-A0A7S0CIE0-F1
#
_entry.id   AF-A0A7S0CIE0-F1
#
_cell.length_a   1.000
_cell.length_b   1.000
_cell.length_c   1.000
_cell.angle_alpha   90.00
_cell.angle_beta   90.00
_cell.angle_gamma   90.00
#
_symmetry.space_group_name_H-M   'P 1'
#
loop_
_entity.id
_entity.type
_entity.pdbx_description
1 polymer ?
#
loop_
_entity_poly.entity_id
_entity_poly.type
_entity_poly.pdbx_seq_one_letter_code
_entity_poly.pdbx_strand_id
1 'polypeptide(L)'
;GTDWKDIKVCVVQRCKDPQNTDPSQKEELDEPKRSSVGPWSSGTFRPTSDYNNTVNVILLRTGGMNASASATLDRQLVAEHIRSSNDDWFQRQNPMVTPTREMDIRAAFTGACQRRTNDDANRQQVDTTTKPTPPTVTLPLAECYHILFNDEERSYLTLEFFTQDWEAFCRTENENTGSASDTHSSRLEGCVSPETESVPGCMTVDTAIAFLTEMQ
;
A
#
# COMPACT_ATOMS: atom_id res chain seq x y z
N GLY A 1 -33.49 -4.09 -4.77
CA GLY A 1 -32.39 -3.13 -4.69
C GLY A 1 -32.35 -2.61 -3.28
N THR A 2 -31.41 -3.11 -2.49
CA THR A 2 -31.21 -2.66 -1.10
C THR A 2 -29.94 -1.86 -1.11
N ASP A 3 -30.04 -0.58 -0.74
CA ASP A 3 -28.93 0.36 -0.70
C ASP A 3 -28.07 0.05 0.53
N TRP A 4 -26.79 -0.29 0.32
CA TRP A 4 -25.87 -0.74 1.36
C TRP A 4 -25.27 0.43 2.18
N LYS A 5 -25.65 1.67 1.87
CA LYS A 5 -25.09 2.89 2.47
C LYS A 5 -25.43 3.12 3.95
N ASP A 6 -26.32 2.31 4.54
CA ASP A 6 -26.78 2.50 5.93
C ASP A 6 -26.20 1.50 6.95
N ILE A 7 -25.16 0.73 6.62
CA ILE A 7 -24.50 -0.14 7.60
C ILE A 7 -23.65 0.71 8.55
N LYS A 8 -24.29 1.18 9.63
CA LYS A 8 -23.60 1.79 10.78
C LYS A 8 -22.78 0.71 11.49
N VAL A 9 -21.47 0.75 11.27
CA VAL A 9 -20.51 -0.06 12.04
C VAL A 9 -20.53 0.44 13.48
N CYS A 10 -21.24 -0.26 14.36
CA CYS A 10 -21.13 -0.05 15.79
C CYS A 10 -19.74 -0.53 16.23
N VAL A 11 -18.81 0.41 16.39
CA VAL A 11 -17.52 0.17 17.04
C VAL A 11 -17.81 -0.34 18.45
N VAL A 12 -17.49 -1.61 18.70
CA VAL A 12 -17.61 -2.22 20.03
C VAL A 12 -16.57 -1.56 20.92
N GLN A 13 -17.02 -0.53 21.65
CA GLN A 13 -16.24 0.13 22.66
C GLN A 13 -16.03 -0.86 23.81
N ARG A 14 -14.82 -1.41 23.93
CA ARG A 14 -14.43 -2.29 25.04
C ARG A 14 -14.66 -1.55 26.36
N CYS A 15 -15.72 -1.91 27.09
CA CYS A 15 -15.87 -1.56 28.48
C CYS A 15 -14.67 -2.13 29.25
N LYS A 16 -13.79 -1.26 29.72
CA LYS A 16 -12.82 -1.60 30.76
C LYS A 16 -13.57 -1.47 32.09
N ASP A 17 -14.06 -2.59 32.60
CA ASP A 17 -14.48 -2.65 33.99
C ASP A 17 -13.23 -2.61 34.90
N PRO A 18 -13.19 -1.74 35.92
CA PRO A 18 -12.13 -1.78 36.93
C PRO A 18 -12.39 -2.98 37.84
N GLN A 19 -11.57 -4.03 37.72
CA GLN A 19 -11.57 -5.13 38.67
C GLN A 19 -11.00 -4.66 40.01
N ASN A 20 -11.91 -4.47 40.96
CA ASN A 20 -11.63 -4.45 42.39
C ASN A 20 -11.44 -5.91 42.83
N THR A 21 -10.20 -6.31 43.11
CA THR A 21 -9.86 -7.69 43.51
C THR A 21 -9.69 -7.77 45.02
N ASP A 22 -10.66 -8.45 45.65
CA ASP A 22 -10.66 -8.88 47.05
C ASP A 22 -9.80 -10.17 47.19
N PRO A 23 -8.78 -10.23 48.06
CA PRO A 23 -7.90 -11.37 48.18
C PRO A 23 -8.38 -12.34 49.26
N SER A 24 -9.41 -13.15 49.00
CA SER A 24 -9.62 -14.40 49.73
C SER A 24 -10.73 -15.25 49.12
N GLN A 25 -10.34 -16.23 48.30
CA GLN A 25 -10.76 -17.63 48.48
C GLN A 25 -10.00 -18.50 47.48
N LYS A 26 -9.21 -19.43 48.03
CA LYS A 26 -8.60 -20.53 47.30
C LYS A 26 -9.67 -21.62 47.15
N GLU A 27 -10.26 -21.73 45.98
CA GLU A 27 -10.86 -22.99 45.54
C GLU A 27 -10.11 -23.46 44.30
N GLU A 28 -9.42 -24.57 44.49
CA GLU A 28 -8.66 -25.34 43.52
C GLU A 28 -9.67 -26.07 42.61
N LEU A 29 -10.11 -25.38 41.55
CA LEU A 29 -10.88 -25.96 40.47
C LEU A 29 -9.91 -26.24 39.32
N ASP A 30 -9.76 -27.51 38.96
CA ASP A 30 -8.92 -27.99 37.85
C ASP A 30 -9.24 -27.22 36.55
N GLU A 31 -8.39 -26.24 36.24
CA GLU A 31 -8.49 -25.44 35.04
C GLU A 31 -7.92 -26.27 33.86
N PRO A 32 -8.70 -26.58 32.82
CA PRO A 32 -8.15 -27.26 31.65
C PRO A 32 -7.10 -26.35 31.03
N LYS A 33 -5.83 -26.79 31.02
CA LYS A 33 -4.70 -26.16 30.31
C LYS A 33 -5.14 -25.71 28.93
N ARG A 34 -5.54 -24.45 28.79
CA ARG A 34 -5.80 -23.82 27.50
C ARG A 34 -4.45 -23.65 26.84
N SER A 35 -4.12 -24.57 25.93
CA SER A 35 -2.95 -24.45 25.07
C SER A 35 -2.95 -23.07 24.42
N SER A 36 -1.93 -22.26 24.70
CA SER A 36 -1.78 -20.87 24.26
C SER A 36 -1.51 -20.71 22.75
N VAL A 37 -1.73 -21.77 21.97
CA VAL A 37 -1.63 -21.73 20.52
C VAL A 37 -2.94 -21.12 20.01
N GLY A 38 -2.90 -19.80 19.78
CA GLY A 38 -4.01 -19.09 19.16
C GLY A 38 -4.38 -19.77 17.82
N PRO A 39 -5.68 -19.82 17.45
CA PRO A 39 -6.17 -20.53 16.27
C PRO A 39 -5.59 -20.02 14.93
N TRP A 40 -4.79 -18.96 14.97
CA TRP A 40 -4.17 -18.30 13.82
C TRP A 40 -2.72 -18.76 13.55
N SER A 41 -2.05 -19.47 14.47
CA SER A 41 -0.62 -19.77 14.35
C SER A 41 -0.28 -21.16 13.77
N SER A 42 -1.25 -22.04 13.56
CA SER A 42 -1.00 -23.42 13.11
C SER A 42 -1.23 -23.68 11.62
N GLY A 43 -1.60 -22.64 10.83
CA GLY A 43 -1.89 -22.77 9.40
C GLY A 43 -3.09 -23.67 9.04
N THR A 44 -3.72 -24.32 10.03
CA THR A 44 -4.90 -25.15 9.86
C THR A 44 -6.02 -24.55 10.69
N PHE A 45 -6.75 -23.60 10.09
CA PHE A 45 -7.91 -23.01 10.75
C PHE A 45 -9.02 -24.06 10.85
N ARG A 46 -9.18 -24.65 12.04
CA ARG A 46 -10.33 -25.48 12.38
C ARG A 46 -11.29 -24.64 13.19
N PRO A 47 -12.30 -24.01 12.57
CA PRO A 47 -13.24 -23.19 13.30
C PRO A 47 -13.92 -24.02 14.39
N THR A 48 -13.91 -23.51 15.61
CA THR A 48 -14.63 -24.13 16.73
C THR A 48 -16.13 -24.02 16.51
N SER A 49 -16.91 -24.85 17.19
CA SER A 49 -18.38 -24.76 17.18
C SER A 49 -18.86 -23.34 17.54
N ASP A 50 -18.19 -22.69 18.49
CA ASP A 50 -18.52 -21.32 18.93
C ASP A 50 -18.18 -20.27 17.87
N TYR A 51 -17.07 -20.42 17.14
CA TYR A 51 -16.74 -19.55 16.01
C TYR A 51 -17.79 -19.67 14.91
N ASN A 52 -18.17 -20.90 14.55
CA ASN A 52 -19.21 -21.14 13.55
C ASN A 52 -20.56 -20.54 13.98
N ASN A 53 -20.95 -20.69 15.24
CA ASN A 53 -22.17 -20.06 15.77
C ASN A 53 -22.10 -18.53 15.70
N THR A 54 -20.95 -17.93 16.03
CA THR A 54 -20.80 -16.47 16.04
C THR A 54 -20.82 -15.89 14.63
N VAL A 55 -20.13 -16.53 13.67
CA VAL A 55 -20.15 -16.14 12.26
C VAL A 55 -21.54 -16.34 11.65
N ASN A 56 -22.23 -17.44 11.99
CA ASN A 56 -23.61 -17.68 11.55
C ASN A 56 -24.58 -16.61 12.07
N VAL A 57 -24.43 -16.12 13.31
CA VAL A 57 -25.28 -15.05 13.84
C VAL A 57 -25.09 -13.72 13.10
N ILE A 58 -23.87 -13.40 12.66
CA ILE A 58 -23.58 -12.18 11.89
C ILE A 58 -24.14 -12.28 10.46
N LEU A 59 -24.01 -13.46 9.83
CA LEU A 59 -24.53 -13.72 8.49
C LEU A 59 -26.06 -13.85 8.45
N LEU A 60 -26.68 -14.41 9.50
CA LEU A 60 -28.14 -14.57 9.59
C LEU A 60 -28.88 -13.28 9.94
N ARG A 61 -28.23 -12.27 10.55
CA ARG A 61 -28.87 -10.96 10.82
C ARG A 61 -28.94 -10.04 9.60
N THR A 62 -28.09 -10.25 8.60
CA THR A 62 -28.05 -9.44 7.38
C THR A 62 -28.96 -10.01 6.27
N GLY A 63 -29.28 -11.31 6.31
CA GLY A 63 -30.30 -11.93 5.48
C GLY A 63 -31.68 -11.86 6.15
N GLY A 64 -32.52 -10.90 5.74
CA GLY A 64 -33.91 -10.81 6.20
C GLY A 64 -34.65 -12.16 6.06
N MET A 65 -35.63 -12.40 6.94
CA MET A 65 -36.36 -13.66 7.20
C MET A 65 -37.01 -14.37 5.99
N ASN A 66 -36.83 -13.88 4.76
CA ASN A 66 -37.32 -14.47 3.52
C ASN A 66 -36.20 -14.94 2.57
N ALA A 67 -34.93 -14.90 2.99
CA ALA A 67 -33.83 -15.43 2.20
C ALA A 67 -33.93 -16.96 2.14
N SER A 68 -34.37 -17.46 0.99
CA SER A 68 -34.41 -18.90 0.69
C SER A 68 -33.09 -19.57 1.08
N ALA A 69 -33.18 -20.76 1.68
CA ALA A 69 -32.09 -21.54 2.30
C ALA A 69 -30.93 -21.97 1.37
N SER A 70 -30.76 -21.34 0.21
CA SER A 70 -29.77 -21.64 -0.82
C SER A 70 -28.80 -20.48 -1.10
N ALA A 71 -28.82 -19.40 -0.30
CA ALA A 71 -27.86 -18.31 -0.44
C ALA A 71 -26.50 -18.71 0.15
N THR A 72 -25.82 -19.65 -0.51
CA THR A 72 -24.39 -19.89 -0.29
C THR A 72 -23.64 -18.61 -0.63
N LEU A 73 -22.98 -18.01 0.36
CA LEU A 73 -22.11 -16.85 0.13
C LEU A 73 -21.01 -17.25 -0.84
N ASP A 74 -20.86 -16.47 -1.91
CA ASP A 74 -19.74 -16.62 -2.81
C ASP A 74 -18.46 -16.21 -2.06
N ARG A 75 -17.57 -17.19 -1.86
CA ARG A 75 -16.30 -16.98 -1.15
C ARG A 75 -15.41 -15.97 -1.87
N GLN A 76 -15.49 -15.90 -3.20
CA GLN A 76 -14.69 -14.97 -3.99
C GLN A 76 -15.15 -13.53 -3.75
N LEU A 77 -16.47 -13.28 -3.78
CA LEU A 77 -17.03 -11.96 -3.49
C LEU A 77 -16.74 -11.51 -2.05
N VAL A 78 -16.82 -12.43 -1.09
CA VAL A 78 -16.46 -12.12 0.31
C VAL A 78 -14.97 -11.78 0.43
N ALA A 79 -14.09 -12.54 -0.22
CA ALA A 79 -12.65 -12.28 -0.19
C ALA A 79 -12.28 -10.94 -0.86
N GLU A 80 -12.91 -10.62 -1.99
CA GLU A 80 -12.75 -9.35 -2.68
C GLU A 80 -13.23 -8.17 -1.83
N HIS A 81 -14.39 -8.30 -1.18
CA HIS A 81 -14.91 -7.28 -0.28
C HIS A 81 -14.00 -7.03 0.93
N ILE A 82 -13.49 -8.08 1.56
CA ILE A 82 -12.54 -7.96 2.68
C ILE A 82 -11.28 -7.25 2.22
N ARG A 83 -10.74 -7.63 1.05
CA ARG A 83 -9.55 -7.00 0.47
C ARG A 83 -9.78 -5.51 0.23
N SER A 84 -10.81 -5.18 -0.55
CA SER A 84 -11.16 -3.78 -0.84
C SER A 84 -11.43 -2.96 0.42
N SER A 85 -12.09 -3.52 1.43
CA SER A 85 -12.34 -2.81 2.70
C SER A 85 -11.08 -2.56 3.50
N ASN A 86 -10.14 -3.51 3.48
CA ASN A 86 -8.85 -3.35 4.13
C ASN A 86 -7.99 -2.34 3.37
N ASP A 87 -7.92 -2.43 2.05
CA ASP A 87 -7.17 -1.51 1.18
C ASP A 87 -7.67 -0.07 1.40
N ASP A 88 -8.99 0.16 1.32
CA ASP A 88 -9.63 1.45 1.64
C ASP A 88 -9.25 1.97 3.03
N TRP A 89 -9.24 1.08 4.03
CA TRP A 89 -8.90 1.46 5.40
C TRP A 89 -7.42 1.83 5.53
N PHE A 90 -6.53 1.05 4.93
CA PHE A 90 -5.09 1.31 4.94
C PHE A 90 -4.75 2.60 4.20
N GLN A 91 -5.31 2.82 3.02
CA GLN A 91 -5.14 4.07 2.25
C GLN A 91 -5.55 5.30 3.08
N ARG A 92 -6.64 5.20 3.84
CA ARG A 92 -7.15 6.34 4.63
C ARG A 92 -6.42 6.53 5.97
N GLN A 93 -6.04 5.45 6.64
CA GLN A 93 -5.50 5.51 8.01
C GLN A 93 -3.97 5.47 8.06
N ASN A 94 -3.33 4.91 7.04
CA ASN A 94 -1.89 4.80 6.95
C ASN A 94 -1.41 5.13 5.52
N PRO A 95 -1.63 6.37 5.04
CA PRO A 95 -1.15 6.75 3.72
C PRO A 95 0.37 6.65 3.68
N MET A 96 0.90 5.94 2.67
CA MET A 96 2.35 5.81 2.49
C MET A 96 3.04 7.15 2.33
N VAL A 97 2.35 8.17 1.79
CA VAL A 97 2.82 9.55 1.67
C VAL A 97 1.99 10.45 2.59
N THR A 98 2.50 10.68 3.80
CA THR A 98 2.00 11.74 4.68
C THR A 98 2.65 13.08 4.30
N PRO A 99 2.05 14.25 4.63
CA PRO A 99 2.68 15.54 4.37
C PRO A 99 4.07 15.70 5.00
N THR A 100 4.28 15.10 6.18
CA THR A 100 5.60 15.04 6.83
C THR A 100 6.58 14.21 6.03
N ARG A 101 6.20 13.00 5.62
CA ARG A 101 7.06 12.13 4.81
C ARG A 101 7.38 12.73 3.44
N GLU A 102 6.43 13.41 2.81
CA GLU A 102 6.68 14.14 1.56
C GLU A 102 7.76 15.20 1.75
N MET A 103 7.66 16.01 2.81
CA MET A 103 8.66 17.02 3.15
C MET A 103 10.04 16.39 3.40
N ASP A 104 10.08 15.27 4.12
CA ASP A 104 11.32 14.53 4.41
C ASP A 104 11.96 13.98 3.12
N ILE A 105 11.16 13.42 2.20
CA ILE A 105 11.62 12.95 0.88
C ILE A 105 12.20 14.12 0.09
N ARG A 106 11.50 15.27 0.03
CA ARG A 106 11.99 16.46 -0.68
C ARG A 106 13.32 16.97 -0.12
N ALA A 107 13.44 17.01 1.21
CA ALA A 107 14.68 17.40 1.88
C ALA A 107 15.82 16.41 1.57
N ALA A 108 15.54 15.10 1.61
CA ALA A 108 16.51 14.06 1.34
C ALA A 108 17.01 14.08 -0.12
N PHE A 109 16.12 14.24 -1.10
CA PHE A 109 16.48 14.41 -2.51
C PHE A 109 17.37 15.64 -2.72
N THR A 110 17.00 16.77 -2.10
CA THR A 110 17.79 18.00 -2.16
C THR A 110 19.19 17.80 -1.58
N GLY A 111 19.28 17.16 -0.41
CA GLY A 111 20.57 16.86 0.23
C GLY A 111 21.44 15.90 -0.58
N ALA A 112 20.84 14.88 -1.22
CA ALA A 112 21.54 13.95 -2.09
C ALA A 112 22.12 14.63 -3.34
N CYS A 113 21.34 15.49 -3.98
CA CYS A 113 21.83 16.29 -5.11
C CYS A 113 22.97 17.23 -4.72
N GLN A 114 22.86 17.91 -3.58
CA GLN A 114 23.93 18.79 -3.09
C GLN A 114 25.24 18.04 -2.84
N ARG A 115 25.19 16.82 -2.29
CA ARG A 115 26.37 15.98 -2.09
C ARG A 115 27.05 15.65 -3.43
N ARG A 116 26.29 15.21 -4.43
CA ARG A 116 26.81 14.93 -5.78
C ARG A 116 27.44 16.16 -6.44
N THR A 117 26.77 17.31 -6.36
CA THR A 117 27.32 18.54 -6.94
C THR A 117 28.63 18.97 -6.29
N ASN A 118 28.79 18.74 -4.98
CA ASN A 118 30.03 19.05 -4.28
C ASN A 118 31.17 18.11 -4.68
N ASP A 119 30.87 16.82 -4.88
CA ASP A 119 31.84 15.83 -5.34
C ASP A 119 32.32 16.10 -6.78
N ASP A 120 31.41 16.56 -7.65
CA ASP A 120 31.71 16.91 -9.04
C ASP A 120 32.41 18.28 -9.18
N ALA A 121 32.03 19.27 -8.36
CA ALA A 121 32.69 20.59 -8.34
C ALA A 121 34.17 20.48 -7.95
N ASN A 122 34.53 19.48 -7.14
CA ASN A 122 35.92 19.19 -6.81
C ASN A 122 36.69 18.54 -7.99
N ARG A 123 35.97 18.06 -9.03
CA ARG A 123 36.54 17.36 -10.18
C ARG A 123 36.59 18.20 -11.46
N GLN A 124 35.69 19.16 -11.65
CA GLN A 124 35.62 19.93 -12.90
C GLN A 124 35.38 21.41 -12.66
N GLN A 125 36.44 22.20 -12.79
CA GLN A 125 36.41 23.65 -12.92
C GLN A 125 36.03 23.99 -14.38
N VAL A 126 34.73 23.94 -14.72
CA VAL A 126 34.25 24.21 -16.09
C VAL A 126 33.23 25.36 -16.07
N ASP A 127 33.46 26.32 -16.97
CA ASP A 127 32.76 27.60 -17.14
C ASP A 127 31.22 27.47 -17.18
N THR A 128 30.53 28.18 -16.28
CA THR A 128 29.06 28.26 -16.20
C THR A 128 28.59 29.66 -16.63
N THR A 129 28.17 29.82 -17.89
CA THR A 129 27.56 31.07 -18.42
C THR A 129 26.13 30.86 -18.92
N THR A 130 25.37 29.94 -18.31
CA THR A 130 23.99 29.66 -18.71
C THR A 130 23.03 29.95 -17.56
N LYS A 131 21.95 30.66 -17.90
CA LYS A 131 20.91 31.24 -17.03
C LYS A 131 20.41 30.26 -15.95
N PRO A 132 20.13 30.72 -14.71
CA PRO A 132 19.71 29.85 -13.60
C PRO A 132 18.24 29.43 -13.74
N THR A 133 18.00 28.35 -14.47
CA THR A 133 16.78 27.55 -14.25
C THR A 133 17.04 26.67 -13.02
N PRO A 134 16.11 26.60 -12.04
CA PRO A 134 16.29 25.70 -10.91
C PRO A 134 16.50 24.27 -11.44
N PRO A 135 17.63 23.62 -11.10
CA PRO A 135 17.93 22.30 -11.65
C PRO A 135 16.90 21.29 -11.15
N THR A 136 16.25 20.59 -12.08
CA THR A 136 15.41 19.45 -11.74
C THR A 136 16.29 18.36 -11.14
N VAL A 137 16.18 18.19 -9.83
CA VAL A 137 16.94 17.21 -9.04
C VAL A 137 16.54 15.81 -9.49
N THR A 138 17.48 15.12 -10.13
CA THR A 138 17.29 13.77 -10.67
C THR A 138 18.35 12.85 -10.05
N LEU A 139 17.90 11.74 -9.46
CA LEU A 139 18.77 10.78 -8.76
C LEU A 139 18.65 9.38 -9.39
N PRO A 140 19.70 8.53 -9.31
CA PRO A 140 19.61 7.14 -9.75
C PRO A 140 18.64 6.35 -8.88
N LEU A 141 17.96 5.37 -9.49
CA LEU A 141 16.92 4.58 -8.82
C LEU A 141 17.38 3.90 -7.51
N ALA A 142 18.60 3.37 -7.48
CA ALA A 142 19.14 2.75 -6.26
C ALA A 142 19.23 3.75 -5.09
N GLU A 143 19.60 5.01 -5.38
CA GLU A 143 19.67 6.06 -4.36
C GLU A 143 18.25 6.50 -3.96
N CYS A 144 17.32 6.61 -4.92
CA CYS A 144 15.92 6.87 -4.65
C CYS A 144 15.31 5.81 -3.74
N TYR A 145 15.56 4.52 -3.99
CA TYR A 145 15.08 3.42 -3.14
C TYR A 145 15.50 3.58 -1.67
N HIS A 146 16.75 3.98 -1.43
CA HIS A 146 17.23 4.25 -0.07
C HIS A 146 16.61 5.49 0.58
N ILE A 147 16.18 6.47 -0.21
CA ILE A 147 15.50 7.67 0.28
C ILE A 147 14.01 7.38 0.56
N LEU A 148 13.35 6.64 -0.33
CA LEU A 148 11.91 6.43 -0.27
C LEU A 148 11.52 5.44 0.83
N PHE A 149 12.34 4.42 1.06
CA PHE A 149 12.04 3.34 2.00
C PHE A 149 13.01 3.33 3.17
N ASN A 150 12.48 3.21 4.38
CA ASN A 150 13.26 3.03 5.59
C ASN A 150 13.82 1.60 5.71
N ASP A 151 14.70 1.37 6.68
CA ASP A 151 15.38 0.07 6.85
C ASP A 151 14.41 -1.11 7.05
N GLU A 152 13.28 -0.87 7.71
CA GLU A 152 12.24 -1.87 7.97
C GLU A 152 11.47 -2.19 6.68
N GLU A 153 11.01 -1.17 5.95
CA GLU A 153 10.33 -1.32 4.66
C GLU A 153 11.21 -2.06 3.65
N ARG A 154 12.51 -1.74 3.60
CA ARG A 154 13.47 -2.40 2.71
C ARG A 154 13.72 -3.87 3.03
N SER A 155 13.37 -4.34 4.24
CA SER A 155 13.45 -5.76 4.59
C SER A 155 12.38 -6.61 3.90
N TYR A 156 11.27 -5.98 3.51
CA TYR A 156 10.14 -6.65 2.84
C TYR A 156 10.03 -6.26 1.36
N LEU A 157 10.42 -5.03 1.01
CA LEU A 157 10.43 -4.53 -0.36
C LEU A 157 11.87 -4.42 -0.85
N THR A 158 12.36 -5.43 -1.56
CA THR A 158 13.71 -5.44 -2.12
C THR A 158 13.83 -4.43 -3.27
N LEU A 159 15.07 -4.04 -3.60
CA LEU A 159 15.35 -3.16 -4.74
C LEU A 159 14.82 -3.73 -6.07
N GLU A 160 14.82 -5.06 -6.21
CA GLU A 160 14.29 -5.76 -7.39
C GLU A 160 12.78 -5.52 -7.52
N PHE A 161 12.01 -5.72 -6.45
CA PHE A 161 10.57 -5.46 -6.47
C PHE A 161 10.27 -3.98 -6.73
N PHE A 162 10.99 -3.08 -6.07
CA PHE A 162 10.86 -1.65 -6.34
C PHE A 162 11.11 -1.30 -7.81
N THR A 163 12.13 -1.90 -8.44
CA THR A 163 12.44 -1.63 -9.85
C THR A 163 11.32 -2.16 -10.75
N GLN A 164 10.78 -3.36 -10.47
CA GLN A 164 9.65 -3.92 -11.20
C GLN A 164 8.39 -3.04 -11.10
N ASP A 165 8.08 -2.54 -9.90
CA ASP A 165 6.94 -1.65 -9.66
C ASP A 165 7.14 -0.30 -10.35
N TRP A 166 8.37 0.23 -10.32
CA TRP A 166 8.73 1.44 -11.04
C TRP A 166 8.55 1.29 -12.55
N GLU A 167 8.98 0.17 -13.13
CA GLU A 167 8.75 -0.12 -14.54
C GLU A 167 7.27 -0.20 -14.90
N ALA A 168 6.47 -0.81 -14.02
CA ALA A 168 5.02 -0.86 -14.20
C ALA A 168 4.41 0.54 -14.17
N PHE A 169 4.81 1.38 -13.21
CA PHE A 169 4.39 2.76 -13.11
C PHE A 169 4.73 3.57 -14.38
N CYS A 170 5.98 3.45 -14.88
CA CYS A 170 6.39 4.14 -16.11
C CYS A 170 5.56 3.71 -17.34
N ARG A 171 5.21 2.41 -17.45
CA ARG A 171 4.35 1.92 -18.54
C ARG A 171 2.97 2.58 -18.51
N THR A 172 2.36 2.67 -17.33
CA THR A 172 1.04 3.30 -17.15
C THR A 172 1.05 4.79 -17.52
N GLU A 173 2.09 5.53 -17.12
CA GLU A 173 2.22 6.95 -17.46
C GLU A 173 2.39 7.18 -18.97
N ASN A 174 3.14 6.31 -19.66
CA ASN A 174 3.31 6.38 -21.11
C ASN A 174 1.99 6.11 -21.85
N GLU A 175 1.20 5.14 -21.38
CA GLU A 175 -0.12 4.84 -21.95
C GLU A 175 -1.11 6.01 -21.76
N ASN A 176 -1.12 6.62 -20.58
CA ASN A 176 -1.98 7.76 -20.26
C ASN A 176 -1.64 9.01 -21.07
N THR A 177 -0.35 9.27 -21.31
CA THR A 177 0.09 10.44 -22.09
C THR A 177 -0.04 10.24 -23.60
N GLY A 178 0.15 9.01 -24.10
CA GLY A 178 0.02 8.67 -25.51
C GLY A 178 -1.41 8.72 -26.05
N SER A 179 -2.42 8.48 -25.21
CA SER A 179 -3.82 8.41 -25.64
C SER A 179 -4.47 9.79 -25.93
N ALA A 180 -3.83 10.91 -25.58
CA ALA A 180 -4.42 12.25 -25.74
C ALA A 180 -4.09 12.94 -27.08
N SER A 181 -3.28 12.32 -27.96
CA SER A 181 -2.79 12.98 -29.20
C SER A 181 -3.36 12.43 -30.51
N ASP A 182 -4.34 11.53 -30.48
CA ASP A 182 -4.97 11.05 -31.72
C ASP A 182 -6.22 11.86 -32.08
N THR A 183 -5.99 13.00 -32.72
CA THR A 183 -6.94 13.57 -33.66
C THR A 183 -6.18 14.05 -34.90
N HIS A 184 -6.24 13.22 -35.95
CA HIS A 184 -5.84 13.47 -37.33
C HIS A 184 -4.34 13.56 -37.66
N SER A 185 -3.72 12.42 -37.96
CA SER A 185 -2.77 12.38 -39.08
C SER A 185 -2.77 11.03 -39.79
N SER A 186 -3.15 11.09 -41.05
CA SER A 186 -3.33 9.95 -41.94
C SER A 186 -1.99 9.35 -42.36
N ARG A 187 -1.83 8.05 -42.11
CA ARG A 187 -1.32 7.05 -43.06
C ARG A 187 0.06 7.32 -43.68
N LEU A 188 1.07 6.66 -43.12
CA LEU A 188 2.12 5.97 -43.88
C LEU A 188 2.72 4.86 -42.98
N GLU A 189 2.41 3.62 -43.33
CA GLU A 189 2.94 2.41 -42.69
C GLU A 189 4.44 2.29 -42.97
N GLY A 190 5.26 2.42 -41.92
CA GLY A 190 6.66 2.04 -41.90
C GLY A 190 6.89 1.12 -40.71
N CYS A 191 7.43 -0.09 -40.97
CA CYS A 191 7.90 -1.03 -39.95
C CYS A 191 8.87 -0.35 -38.98
N VAL A 192 8.42 -0.04 -37.77
CA VAL A 192 9.29 0.33 -36.64
C VAL A 192 9.49 -0.94 -35.84
N SER A 193 10.73 -1.41 -35.75
CA SER A 193 11.12 -2.47 -34.82
C SER A 193 10.78 -2.05 -33.39
N PRO A 194 10.41 -2.98 -32.48
CA PRO A 194 10.18 -2.65 -31.09
C PRO A 194 11.50 -2.20 -30.49
N GLU A 195 11.75 -0.90 -30.51
CA GLU A 195 12.84 -0.29 -29.76
C GLU A 195 12.60 -0.62 -28.30
N THR A 196 13.55 -1.29 -27.68
CA THR A 196 13.58 -1.53 -26.24
C THR A 196 13.48 -0.18 -25.55
N GLU A 197 12.27 0.18 -25.11
CA GLU A 197 12.02 1.35 -24.27
C GLU A 197 12.86 1.16 -22.99
N SER A 198 14.02 1.80 -22.98
CA SER A 198 14.89 1.83 -21.82
C SER A 198 14.15 2.56 -20.72
N VAL A 199 13.71 1.82 -19.71
CA VAL A 199 13.10 2.38 -18.51
C VAL A 199 14.04 3.45 -17.93
N PRO A 200 13.52 4.59 -17.45
CA PRO A 200 14.35 5.61 -16.83
C PRO A 200 15.10 5.02 -15.64
N GLY A 201 16.43 4.96 -15.73
CA GLY A 201 17.31 4.54 -14.62
C GLY A 201 17.43 5.60 -13.51
N CYS A 202 16.62 6.64 -13.56
CA CYS A 202 16.63 7.77 -12.65
C CYS A 202 15.21 8.27 -12.38
N MET A 203 15.06 8.99 -11.28
CA MET A 203 13.79 9.47 -10.78
C MET A 203 13.94 10.90 -10.23
N THR A 204 12.95 11.75 -10.49
CA THR A 204 12.86 13.08 -9.89
C THR A 204 12.06 13.03 -8.59
N VAL A 205 12.20 14.03 -7.73
CA VAL A 205 11.45 14.09 -6.46
C VAL A 205 9.93 14.05 -6.66
N ASP A 206 9.42 14.75 -7.67
CA ASP A 206 7.97 14.80 -7.91
C ASP A 206 7.47 13.47 -8.48
N THR A 207 8.26 12.83 -9.36
CA THR A 207 7.93 11.48 -9.85
C THR A 207 7.99 10.43 -8.73
N ALA A 208 8.90 10.59 -7.78
CA ALA A 208 9.00 9.70 -6.62
C ALA A 208 7.76 9.79 -5.71
N ILE A 209 7.26 11.01 -5.50
CA ILE A 209 6.04 11.24 -4.72
C ILE A 209 4.83 10.67 -5.45
N ALA A 210 4.69 10.94 -6.75
CA ALA A 210 3.61 10.38 -7.57
C ALA A 210 3.62 8.86 -7.55
N PHE A 211 4.79 8.23 -7.69
CA PHE A 211 4.97 6.79 -7.59
C PHE A 211 4.48 6.24 -6.24
N LEU A 212 4.90 6.83 -5.11
CA LEU A 212 4.45 6.39 -3.78
C LEU A 212 2.96 6.66 -3.51
N THR A 213 2.35 7.63 -4.20
CA THR A 213 0.91 7.87 -4.14
C THR A 213 0.14 6.81 -4.92
N GLU A 214 0.63 6.38 -6.08
CA GLU A 214 -0.01 5.35 -6.91
C GLU A 214 0.11 3.94 -6.32
N MET A 215 1.17 3.66 -5.56
CA MET A 215 1.31 2.35 -4.87
C MET A 215 0.34 2.14 -3.70
N GLN A 216 -0.45 3.14 -3.31
CA GLN A 216 -1.43 3.05 -2.23
C GLN A 216 -2.75 2.49 -2.71
#